data_AF-A0A955DLM9-F1
#
_entry.id   AF-A0A955DLM9-F1
#
_cell.length_a   1.000
_cell.length_b   1.000
_cell.length_c   1.000
_cell.angle_alpha   90.00
_cell.angle_beta   90.00
_cell.angle_gamma   90.00
#
_symmetry.space_group_name_H-M   'P 1'
#
loop_
_entity.id
_entity.type
_entity.pdbx_description
1 polymer ?
#
loop_
_entity_poly.entity_id
_entity_poly.type
_entity_poly.pdbx_seq_one_letter_code
_entity_poly.pdbx_strand_id
1 'polypeptide(L)'
;MKALFTLAAVGIMATSALAGGDCTKSSSDCASKCKGEQNVQVVNAAAKEGGCEASCAAKSGAQVVNAAAKDGSCAASCQSGAQVVTAASKDGACAASCADMEAQKAAMMAKAKALNIPMATFKVGDKTTNCPLEARALAMEAGTMPTVTVNGKTYDNPMEGMDAWQAALSDKLASLTAVSYSVDGKQTQCSVEAGKMADSCHKPVITRVANREFSCQDSAKAAALKAIAAADAVPFTMTVGATEYHCPMTAADASRISGEPVVYHVNGADTECQKTAMCILLASRIMATADAIEHVETVADSGA
;
A
#
# COMPACT_ATOMS: atom_id res chain seq x y z
N MET A 1 25.12 -6.04 54.03
CA MET A 1 25.15 -6.39 52.59
C MET A 1 24.86 -5.09 51.83
N LYS A 2 25.86 -4.24 51.57
CA LYS A 2 26.74 -4.22 50.38
C LYS A 2 26.00 -4.35 49.05
N ALA A 3 25.66 -3.20 48.45
CA ALA A 3 25.98 -2.88 47.06
C ALA A 3 25.76 -1.36 46.83
N LEU A 4 26.86 -0.59 46.88
CA LEU A 4 26.97 0.73 46.25
C LEU A 4 27.11 0.52 44.74
N PHE A 5 26.39 1.29 43.93
CA PHE A 5 26.77 1.52 42.53
C PHE A 5 27.01 3.02 42.32
N THR A 6 28.27 3.32 42.06
CA THR A 6 28.84 4.62 41.76
C THR A 6 28.59 4.94 40.28
N LEU A 7 27.91 6.05 39.98
CA LEU A 7 27.90 6.63 38.63
C LEU A 7 29.16 7.49 38.48
N ALA A 8 30.09 7.07 37.62
CA ALA A 8 31.25 7.86 37.22
C ALA A 8 30.88 8.73 36.00
N ALA A 9 31.13 10.03 36.14
CA ALA A 9 31.14 10.99 35.05
C ALA A 9 32.39 10.77 34.16
N VAL A 10 32.21 10.83 32.84
CA VAL A 10 33.31 11.03 31.89
C VAL A 10 32.89 12.14 30.93
N GLY A 11 33.51 13.30 31.10
CA GLY A 11 33.58 14.33 30.08
C GLY A 11 34.85 14.16 29.25
N ILE A 12 34.75 14.37 27.94
CA ILE A 12 35.89 14.64 27.06
C ILE A 12 35.50 15.80 26.15
N MET A 13 36.19 16.93 26.35
CA MET A 13 36.33 18.00 25.36
C MET A 13 37.39 17.58 24.33
N ALA A 14 37.15 17.89 23.06
CA ALA A 14 38.23 18.11 22.09
C ALA A 14 37.77 19.16 21.06
N THR A 15 38.38 20.33 21.16
CA THR A 15 38.43 21.39 20.16
C THR A 15 39.44 21.02 19.06
N SER A 16 39.11 21.28 17.80
CA SER A 16 40.11 21.54 16.76
C SER A 16 39.50 22.48 15.72
N ALA A 17 40.07 23.67 15.64
CA ALA A 17 39.87 24.62 14.56
C ALA A 17 40.74 24.23 13.36
N LEU A 18 40.22 24.39 12.15
CA LEU A 18 41.02 24.63 10.95
C LEU A 18 40.33 25.69 10.10
N ALA A 19 41.12 26.67 9.70
CA ALA A 19 40.77 27.88 9.00
C ALA A 19 40.70 27.67 7.47
N GLY A 20 40.05 28.62 6.80
CA GLY A 20 40.44 29.05 5.45
C GLY A 20 39.38 28.88 4.37
N GLY A 21 38.86 30.00 3.86
CA GLY A 21 38.10 30.02 2.61
C GLY A 21 37.23 31.26 2.43
N ASP A 22 37.83 32.41 2.16
CA ASP A 22 37.15 33.59 1.62
C ASP A 22 36.39 33.25 0.34
N CYS A 23 35.09 33.58 0.30
CA CYS A 23 34.29 33.64 -0.93
C CYS A 23 33.67 35.03 -1.07
N THR A 24 34.50 36.02 -1.41
CA THR A 24 34.03 37.30 -1.95
C THR A 24 34.14 37.26 -3.48
N LYS A 25 33.03 36.93 -4.16
CA LYS A 25 32.81 37.32 -5.56
C LYS A 25 31.40 37.87 -5.74
N SER A 26 31.39 39.13 -6.16
CA SER A 26 30.26 39.95 -6.59
C SER A 26 29.40 39.25 -7.66
N SER A 27 28.08 39.13 -7.41
CA SER A 27 27.08 38.78 -8.43
C SER A 27 26.27 40.03 -8.82
N SER A 28 26.68 40.75 -9.86
CA SER A 28 25.91 41.87 -10.41
C SER A 28 25.16 41.55 -11.71
N ASP A 29 25.26 40.34 -12.26
CA ASP A 29 24.78 40.09 -13.65
C ASP A 29 23.55 39.17 -13.79
N CYS A 30 22.97 38.63 -12.71
CA CYS A 30 21.78 37.77 -12.80
C CYS A 30 20.43 38.52 -12.69
N ALA A 31 20.42 39.82 -12.40
CA ALA A 31 19.18 40.56 -12.12
C ALA A 31 18.50 41.20 -13.35
N SER A 32 19.08 41.13 -14.54
CA SER A 32 18.63 41.92 -15.70
C SER A 32 17.68 41.19 -16.68
N LYS A 33 17.37 39.90 -16.49
CA LYS A 33 16.52 39.13 -17.43
C LYS A 33 15.11 38.78 -16.95
N CYS A 34 14.69 39.19 -15.76
CA CYS A 34 13.34 38.91 -15.24
C CYS A 34 12.46 40.18 -15.22
N LYS A 35 12.30 40.84 -16.35
CA LYS A 35 11.27 41.89 -16.53
C LYS A 35 10.42 41.60 -17.75
N GLY A 36 9.13 41.38 -17.50
CA GLY A 36 8.05 41.45 -18.48
C GLY A 36 7.54 40.10 -18.96
N GLU A 37 6.45 39.63 -18.35
CA GLU A 37 5.21 39.14 -18.99
C GLU A 37 4.45 38.21 -18.02
N GLN A 38 3.25 38.64 -17.64
CA GLN A 38 2.29 37.83 -16.89
C GLN A 38 1.59 36.88 -17.86
N ASN A 39 2.19 35.72 -18.09
CA ASN A 39 1.59 34.43 -18.43
C ASN A 39 2.71 33.51 -18.93
N VAL A 40 3.36 32.79 -18.02
CA VAL A 40 4.40 31.83 -18.42
C VAL A 40 3.72 30.51 -18.76
N GLN A 41 3.53 30.28 -20.06
CA GLN A 41 3.50 28.95 -20.64
C GLN A 41 4.87 28.29 -20.45
N VAL A 42 4.84 27.00 -20.09
CA VAL A 42 6.01 26.13 -19.93
C VAL A 42 6.81 26.11 -21.24
N VAL A 43 8.06 26.58 -21.20
CA VAL A 43 9.03 26.36 -22.29
C VAL A 43 9.93 25.21 -21.87
N ASN A 44 9.89 24.14 -22.66
CA ASN A 44 10.77 22.98 -22.54
C ASN A 44 12.21 23.44 -22.87
N ALA A 45 13.00 23.76 -21.86
CA ALA A 45 14.41 24.11 -22.04
C ALA A 45 15.26 22.84 -21.92
N ALA A 46 15.75 22.35 -23.07
CA ALA A 46 16.80 21.33 -23.07
C ALA A 46 18.10 21.95 -22.55
N ALA A 47 18.58 21.48 -21.40
CA ALA A 47 19.89 21.88 -20.89
C ALA A 47 20.99 21.29 -21.79
N LYS A 48 21.79 22.16 -22.41
CA LYS A 48 23.12 21.81 -22.92
C LYS A 48 24.13 22.04 -21.80
N GLU A 49 25.12 21.16 -21.75
CA GLU A 49 26.24 21.09 -20.81
C GLU A 49 26.78 22.49 -20.41
N GLY A 50 26.76 22.77 -19.11
CA GLY A 50 27.26 24.01 -18.53
C GLY A 50 26.42 24.41 -17.31
N GLY A 51 26.93 24.09 -16.11
CA GLY A 51 26.22 24.29 -14.84
C GLY A 51 25.77 25.74 -14.59
N CYS A 52 24.50 25.88 -14.24
CA CYS A 52 23.92 27.07 -13.62
C CYS A 52 23.10 26.64 -12.40
N GLU A 53 23.53 27.02 -11.21
CA GLU A 53 22.64 27.09 -10.04
C GLU A 53 21.73 28.31 -10.23
N ALA A 54 20.50 28.08 -10.68
CA ALA A 54 19.47 29.12 -10.70
C ALA A 54 18.66 29.03 -9.40
N SER A 55 18.88 29.96 -8.47
CA SER A 55 17.98 30.19 -7.33
C SER A 55 16.83 31.10 -7.77
N CYS A 56 15.68 30.51 -8.11
CA CYS A 56 14.46 31.28 -8.35
C CYS A 56 13.67 31.41 -7.03
N ALA A 57 13.56 32.62 -6.50
CA ALA A 57 12.60 32.93 -5.44
C ALA A 57 11.18 32.88 -6.03
N ALA A 58 10.48 31.77 -5.83
CA ALA A 58 9.07 31.64 -6.23
C ALA A 58 8.18 32.50 -5.32
N LYS A 59 7.33 33.33 -5.91
CA LYS A 59 6.18 33.91 -5.19
C LYS A 59 5.13 32.82 -4.97
N SER A 60 4.34 32.95 -3.90
CA SER A 60 3.26 32.01 -3.56
C SER A 60 2.36 31.73 -4.77
N GLY A 61 2.21 30.45 -5.14
CA GLY A 61 1.34 29.98 -6.22
C GLY A 61 2.02 29.45 -7.49
N ALA A 62 3.36 29.46 -7.59
CA ALA A 62 4.06 28.86 -8.73
C ALA A 62 4.26 27.33 -8.56
N GLN A 63 3.97 26.56 -9.62
CA GLN A 63 4.38 25.15 -9.73
C GLN A 63 5.79 25.09 -10.29
N VAL A 64 6.71 24.48 -9.54
CA VAL A 64 8.08 24.19 -10.00
C VAL A 64 8.10 22.73 -10.45
N VAL A 65 8.29 22.49 -11.73
CA VAL A 65 8.53 21.15 -12.27
C VAL A 65 10.04 20.97 -12.38
N ASN A 66 10.61 20.10 -11.55
CA ASN A 66 12.03 19.79 -11.62
C ASN A 66 12.28 18.78 -12.75
N ALA A 67 12.96 19.20 -13.81
CA ALA A 67 13.51 18.28 -14.79
C ALA A 67 14.83 17.71 -14.23
N ALA A 68 14.87 16.40 -13.97
CA ALA A 68 16.09 15.74 -13.55
C ALA A 68 17.14 15.80 -14.68
N ALA A 69 18.31 16.38 -14.39
CA ALA A 69 19.47 16.29 -15.25
C ALA A 69 19.96 14.83 -15.32
N LYS A 70 20.46 14.42 -16.48
CA LYS A 70 20.89 13.04 -16.77
C LYS A 70 22.10 12.57 -15.95
N ASP A 71 22.82 13.49 -15.32
CA ASP A 71 24.06 13.21 -14.62
C ASP A 71 23.88 13.64 -13.16
N GLY A 72 23.70 12.65 -12.28
CA GLY A 72 23.30 12.83 -10.89
C GLY A 72 24.19 13.78 -10.09
N SER A 73 23.76 15.02 -9.92
CA SER A 73 23.99 15.87 -8.74
C SER A 73 23.24 17.18 -8.91
N CYS A 74 22.09 17.31 -8.26
CA CYS A 74 21.44 18.60 -7.99
C CYS A 74 20.84 18.53 -6.58
N ALA A 75 21.61 18.94 -5.57
CA ALA A 75 21.09 19.19 -4.23
C ALA A 75 20.42 20.58 -4.23
N ALA A 76 19.14 20.65 -4.60
CA ALA A 76 18.37 21.87 -4.44
C ALA A 76 17.78 21.93 -3.01
N SER A 77 18.28 22.84 -2.20
CA SER A 77 17.70 23.20 -0.90
C SER A 77 16.46 24.08 -1.11
N CYS A 78 15.28 23.46 -1.24
CA CYS A 78 14.03 24.21 -1.30
C CYS A 78 13.55 24.59 0.11
N GLN A 79 13.53 25.89 0.41
CA GLN A 79 12.81 26.43 1.57
C GLN A 79 11.29 26.24 1.40
N SER A 80 10.65 26.04 2.54
CA SER A 80 9.23 25.72 2.74
C SER A 80 8.27 26.61 1.93
N GLY A 81 7.41 25.99 1.10
CA GLY A 81 6.22 26.66 0.55
C GLY A 81 5.73 26.20 -0.83
N ALA A 82 6.49 25.37 -1.57
CA ALA A 82 6.09 24.86 -2.88
C ALA A 82 5.68 23.38 -2.82
N GLN A 83 4.56 23.01 -3.46
CA GLN A 83 4.26 21.62 -3.80
C GLN A 83 5.19 21.20 -4.95
N VAL A 84 6.23 20.45 -4.61
CA VAL A 84 7.08 19.79 -5.60
C VAL A 84 6.32 18.56 -6.10
N VAL A 85 5.88 18.59 -7.35
CA VAL A 85 5.45 17.38 -8.06
C VAL A 85 6.72 16.80 -8.70
N THR A 86 7.44 15.99 -7.95
CA THR A 86 8.60 15.26 -8.47
C THR A 86 8.08 14.21 -9.44
N ALA A 87 8.35 14.38 -10.74
CA ALA A 87 8.25 13.28 -11.69
C ALA A 87 9.27 12.23 -11.26
N ALA A 88 8.79 11.04 -10.89
CA ALA A 88 9.64 9.90 -10.57
C ALA A 88 10.62 9.63 -11.72
N SER A 89 11.86 9.32 -11.36
CA SER A 89 12.99 9.06 -12.24
C SER A 89 12.68 8.00 -13.30
N LYS A 90 13.26 8.20 -14.49
CA LYS A 90 13.00 7.45 -15.72
C LYS A 90 13.75 6.11 -15.84
N ASP A 91 14.51 5.67 -14.84
CA ASP A 91 15.40 4.53 -14.99
C ASP A 91 15.09 3.42 -13.97
N GLY A 92 14.36 2.42 -14.45
CA GLY A 92 14.66 1.00 -14.21
C GLY A 92 14.32 0.40 -12.84
N ALA A 93 13.14 -0.23 -12.76
CA ALA A 93 12.89 -1.59 -12.20
C ALA A 93 11.46 -1.71 -11.63
N CYS A 94 10.44 -1.63 -12.48
CA CYS A 94 9.07 -2.00 -12.10
C CYS A 94 8.46 -3.04 -13.05
N ALA A 95 9.27 -3.70 -13.87
CA ALA A 95 8.83 -4.80 -14.73
C ALA A 95 8.87 -6.13 -13.96
N ALA A 96 8.09 -6.24 -12.88
CA ALA A 96 7.71 -7.56 -12.38
C ALA A 96 6.72 -8.15 -13.41
N SER A 97 7.13 -9.20 -14.12
CA SER A 97 6.34 -9.77 -15.19
C SER A 97 5.08 -10.43 -14.64
N CYS A 98 3.91 -9.84 -14.91
CA CYS A 98 2.61 -10.48 -14.67
C CYS A 98 2.38 -11.73 -15.55
N ALA A 99 3.33 -12.08 -16.43
CA ALA A 99 3.18 -13.13 -17.44
C ALA A 99 3.17 -14.56 -16.85
N ASP A 100 4.04 -14.87 -15.89
CA ASP A 100 4.06 -16.20 -15.24
C ASP A 100 2.91 -16.38 -14.23
N MET A 101 2.19 -15.29 -13.94
CA MET A 101 1.00 -15.30 -13.09
C MET A 101 -0.29 -15.50 -13.87
N GLU A 102 -0.33 -15.61 -15.21
CA GLU A 102 -1.59 -15.69 -15.97
C GLU A 102 -2.50 -16.86 -15.53
N ALA A 103 -1.95 -18.06 -15.38
CA ALA A 103 -2.73 -19.22 -14.92
C ALA A 103 -3.16 -19.11 -13.44
N GLN A 104 -2.25 -18.62 -12.58
CA GLN A 104 -2.55 -18.37 -11.17
C GLN A 104 -3.58 -17.24 -11.00
N LYS A 105 -3.50 -16.22 -11.84
CA LYS A 105 -4.44 -15.10 -11.95
C LYS A 105 -5.80 -15.63 -12.38
N ALA A 106 -5.89 -16.49 -13.40
CA ALA A 106 -7.16 -17.09 -13.80
C ALA A 106 -7.81 -17.91 -12.67
N ALA A 107 -7.03 -18.75 -11.98
CA ALA A 107 -7.52 -19.53 -10.83
C ALA A 107 -7.92 -18.62 -9.65
N MET A 108 -7.10 -17.62 -9.35
CA MET A 108 -7.38 -16.62 -8.30
C MET A 108 -8.64 -15.82 -8.63
N MET A 109 -8.82 -15.40 -9.88
CA MET A 109 -10.01 -14.66 -10.32
C MET A 109 -11.27 -15.52 -10.28
N ALA A 110 -11.18 -16.80 -10.68
CA ALA A 110 -12.29 -17.74 -10.58
C ALA A 110 -12.72 -17.94 -9.13
N LYS A 111 -11.76 -18.16 -8.23
CA LYS A 111 -12.01 -18.30 -6.79
C LYS A 111 -12.47 -16.99 -6.16
N ALA A 112 -11.90 -15.86 -6.56
CA ALA A 112 -12.33 -14.54 -6.12
C ALA A 112 -13.80 -14.28 -6.49
N LYS A 113 -14.20 -14.65 -7.71
CA LYS A 113 -15.60 -14.59 -8.14
C LYS A 113 -16.50 -15.51 -7.32
N ALA A 114 -16.08 -16.77 -7.09
CA ALA A 114 -16.86 -17.72 -6.29
C ALA A 114 -17.09 -17.24 -4.84
N LEU A 115 -16.11 -16.54 -4.29
CA LEU A 115 -16.17 -15.98 -2.93
C LEU A 115 -16.76 -14.58 -2.88
N ASN A 116 -17.13 -13.97 -4.01
CA ASN A 116 -17.52 -12.56 -4.11
C ASN A 116 -16.48 -11.64 -3.44
N ILE A 117 -15.20 -11.84 -3.73
CA ILE A 117 -14.12 -10.94 -3.29
C ILE A 117 -14.29 -9.61 -4.03
N PRO A 118 -14.29 -8.46 -3.34
CA PRO A 118 -14.32 -7.15 -3.98
C PRO A 118 -13.15 -6.99 -4.96
N MET A 119 -13.46 -6.65 -6.21
CA MET A 119 -12.48 -6.41 -7.25
C MET A 119 -12.41 -4.93 -7.59
N ALA A 120 -11.20 -4.42 -7.79
CA ALA A 120 -10.97 -3.14 -8.43
C ALA A 120 -10.76 -3.33 -9.93
N THR A 121 -11.36 -2.45 -10.74
CA THR A 121 -11.04 -2.32 -12.17
C THR A 121 -10.31 -1.01 -12.38
N PHE A 122 -9.12 -1.07 -12.95
CA PHE A 122 -8.29 0.07 -13.30
C PHE A 122 -8.45 0.36 -14.78
N LYS A 123 -8.73 1.62 -15.12
CA LYS A 123 -8.78 2.08 -16.51
C LYS A 123 -7.69 3.12 -16.76
N VAL A 124 -6.86 2.89 -17.77
CA VAL A 124 -5.80 3.79 -18.22
C VAL A 124 -6.00 4.03 -19.72
N GLY A 125 -6.46 5.23 -20.09
CA GLY A 125 -6.92 5.48 -21.46
C GLY A 125 -8.03 4.49 -21.85
N ASP A 126 -7.81 3.75 -22.93
CA ASP A 126 -8.76 2.73 -23.42
C ASP A 126 -8.52 1.32 -22.86
N LYS A 127 -7.42 1.12 -22.12
CA LYS A 127 -7.06 -0.19 -21.54
C LYS A 127 -7.68 -0.34 -20.16
N THR A 128 -8.13 -1.55 -19.84
CA THR A 128 -8.66 -1.91 -18.52
C THR A 128 -7.96 -3.15 -17.98
N THR A 129 -7.64 -3.16 -16.69
CA THR A 129 -7.09 -4.33 -16.01
C THR A 129 -7.61 -4.41 -14.57
N ASN A 130 -7.56 -5.60 -13.97
CA ASN A 130 -7.80 -5.82 -12.55
C ASN A 130 -6.51 -5.99 -11.73
N CYS A 131 -5.34 -5.93 -12.39
CA CYS A 131 -4.05 -6.00 -11.74
C CYS A 131 -3.52 -4.58 -11.44
N PRO A 132 -3.31 -4.20 -10.17
CA PRO A 132 -2.80 -2.87 -9.83
C PRO A 132 -1.37 -2.63 -10.35
N LEU A 133 -0.55 -3.68 -10.45
CA LEU A 133 0.82 -3.56 -10.99
C LEU A 133 0.79 -3.28 -12.50
N GLU A 134 -0.06 -3.99 -13.24
CA GLU A 134 -0.28 -3.76 -14.67
C GLU A 134 -0.87 -2.36 -14.92
N ALA A 135 -1.83 -1.93 -14.09
CA ALA A 135 -2.40 -0.59 -14.17
C ALA A 135 -1.33 0.50 -13.97
N ARG A 136 -0.40 0.33 -13.02
CA ARG A 136 0.72 1.24 -12.82
C ARG A 136 1.64 1.27 -14.04
N ALA A 137 1.99 0.12 -14.61
CA ALA A 137 2.82 0.05 -15.82
C ALA A 137 2.17 0.78 -17.00
N LEU A 138 0.87 0.53 -17.23
CA LEU A 138 0.08 1.21 -18.25
C LEU A 138 0.01 2.73 -18.00
N ALA A 139 -0.18 3.16 -16.75
CA ALA A 139 -0.24 4.57 -16.39
C ALA A 139 1.09 5.31 -16.65
N MET A 140 2.22 4.66 -16.37
CA MET A 140 3.55 5.18 -16.67
C MET A 140 3.80 5.28 -18.19
N GLU A 141 3.39 4.26 -18.95
CA GLU A 141 3.48 4.25 -20.42
C GLU A 141 2.63 5.36 -21.05
N ALA A 142 1.38 5.51 -20.60
CA ALA A 142 0.43 6.49 -21.12
C ALA A 142 0.67 7.92 -20.62
N GLY A 143 1.43 8.10 -19.54
CA GLY A 143 1.58 9.40 -18.89
C GLY A 143 0.29 9.92 -18.25
N THR A 144 -0.66 9.04 -17.91
CA THR A 144 -1.97 9.37 -17.34
C THR A 144 -2.27 8.52 -16.13
N MET A 145 -2.86 9.11 -15.09
CA MET A 145 -3.29 8.37 -13.90
C MET A 145 -4.48 7.45 -14.22
N PRO A 146 -4.56 6.25 -13.61
CA PRO A 146 -5.70 5.37 -13.78
C PRO A 146 -6.94 5.92 -13.06
N THR A 147 -8.12 5.69 -13.63
CA THR A 147 -9.36 5.70 -12.84
C THR A 147 -9.57 4.32 -12.24
N VAL A 148 -10.16 4.26 -11.05
CA VAL A 148 -10.34 3.01 -10.29
C VAL A 148 -11.82 2.82 -10.04
N THR A 149 -12.37 1.65 -10.36
CA THR A 149 -13.76 1.29 -10.11
C THR A 149 -13.83 0.18 -9.07
N VAL A 150 -14.54 0.41 -7.98
CA VAL A 150 -14.74 -0.55 -6.88
C VAL A 150 -16.23 -0.64 -6.60
N ASN A 151 -16.80 -1.86 -6.60
CA ASN A 151 -18.22 -2.10 -6.33
C ASN A 151 -19.16 -1.19 -7.15
N GLY A 152 -18.83 -0.96 -8.43
CA GLY A 152 -19.61 -0.11 -9.34
C GLY A 152 -19.40 1.40 -9.17
N LYS A 153 -18.66 1.86 -8.16
CA LYS A 153 -18.30 3.27 -7.98
C LYS A 153 -16.94 3.56 -8.62
N THR A 154 -16.89 4.55 -9.49
CA THR A 154 -15.65 5.02 -10.16
C THR A 154 -15.03 6.17 -9.37
N TYR A 155 -13.70 6.17 -9.28
CA TYR A 155 -12.87 7.16 -8.59
C TYR A 155 -11.83 7.70 -9.57
N ASP A 156 -11.85 9.01 -9.82
CA ASP A 156 -10.86 9.69 -10.66
C ASP A 156 -9.51 9.88 -9.93
N ASN A 157 -9.56 9.93 -8.60
CA ASN A 157 -8.37 9.89 -7.76
C ASN A 157 -8.03 8.41 -7.45
N PRO A 158 -6.94 7.85 -8.01
CA PRO A 158 -6.61 6.45 -7.80
C PRO A 158 -6.31 6.13 -6.34
N MET A 159 -5.84 7.10 -5.54
CA MET A 159 -5.56 6.87 -4.12
C MET A 159 -6.83 6.67 -3.30
N GLU A 160 -7.91 7.39 -3.60
CA GLU A 160 -9.23 7.19 -3.00
C GLU A 160 -9.86 5.88 -3.45
N GLY A 161 -9.69 5.52 -4.73
CA GLY A 161 -10.15 4.23 -5.25
C GLY A 161 -9.44 3.05 -4.59
N MET A 162 -8.13 3.15 -4.35
CA MET A 162 -7.37 2.16 -3.60
C MET A 162 -7.81 2.06 -2.14
N ASP A 163 -8.11 3.19 -1.47
CA ASP A 163 -8.66 3.17 -0.10
C ASP A 163 -10.03 2.49 -0.05
N ALA A 164 -10.91 2.78 -1.02
CA ALA A 164 -12.20 2.13 -1.12
C ALA A 164 -12.08 0.62 -1.37
N TRP A 165 -11.11 0.21 -2.21
CA TRP A 165 -10.85 -1.21 -2.44
C TRP A 165 -10.31 -1.90 -1.19
N GLN A 166 -9.34 -1.29 -0.51
CA GLN A 166 -8.78 -1.79 0.73
C GLN A 166 -9.86 -1.96 1.81
N ALA A 167 -10.73 -0.96 1.97
CA ALA A 167 -11.86 -1.04 2.91
C ALA A 167 -12.80 -2.20 2.56
N ALA A 168 -13.18 -2.35 1.29
CA ALA A 168 -14.04 -3.45 0.84
C ALA A 168 -13.39 -4.83 1.09
N LEU A 169 -12.09 -4.97 0.83
CA LEU A 169 -11.35 -6.20 1.12
C LEU A 169 -11.30 -6.49 2.63
N SER A 170 -11.09 -5.47 3.47
CA SER A 170 -11.10 -5.61 4.92
C SER A 170 -12.47 -6.09 5.44
N ASP A 171 -13.55 -5.47 4.98
CA ASP A 171 -14.92 -5.87 5.33
C ASP A 171 -15.19 -7.31 4.90
N LYS A 172 -14.72 -7.69 3.70
CA LYS A 172 -14.85 -9.05 3.20
C LYS A 172 -14.11 -10.04 4.09
N LEU A 173 -12.85 -9.76 4.46
CA LEU A 173 -12.07 -10.62 5.34
C LEU A 173 -12.76 -10.80 6.70
N ALA A 174 -13.26 -9.72 7.31
CA ALA A 174 -14.01 -9.76 8.55
C ALA A 174 -15.29 -10.62 8.42
N SER A 175 -16.01 -10.53 7.29
CA SER A 175 -17.21 -11.34 7.06
C SER A 175 -16.93 -12.84 6.93
N LEU A 176 -15.75 -13.23 6.42
CA LEU A 176 -15.38 -14.63 6.24
C LEU A 176 -14.94 -15.28 7.55
N THR A 177 -14.34 -14.50 8.46
CA THR A 177 -13.88 -14.99 9.77
C THR A 177 -14.93 -14.86 10.86
N ALA A 178 -16.03 -14.16 10.62
CA ALA A 178 -17.12 -14.03 11.58
C ALA A 178 -17.97 -15.30 11.69
N VAL A 179 -18.30 -15.68 12.93
CA VAL A 179 -19.37 -16.64 13.21
C VAL A 179 -20.70 -15.89 13.11
N SER A 180 -21.61 -16.37 12.26
CA SER A 180 -22.96 -15.85 12.12
C SER A 180 -23.99 -16.95 12.41
N TYR A 181 -25.21 -16.53 12.73
CA TYR A 181 -26.33 -17.42 13.01
C TYR A 181 -27.46 -17.07 12.05
N SER A 182 -28.14 -18.09 11.52
CA SER A 182 -29.33 -17.91 10.71
C SER A 182 -30.52 -18.68 11.27
N VAL A 183 -31.68 -18.00 11.30
CA VAL A 183 -32.96 -18.59 11.66
C VAL A 183 -33.97 -18.16 10.60
N ASP A 184 -34.57 -19.11 9.90
CA ASP A 184 -35.57 -18.85 8.85
C ASP A 184 -35.10 -17.84 7.79
N GLY A 185 -33.82 -17.94 7.38
CA GLY A 185 -33.20 -17.05 6.40
C GLY A 185 -32.78 -15.67 6.93
N LYS A 186 -33.14 -15.29 8.17
CA LYS A 186 -32.62 -14.08 8.83
C LYS A 186 -31.26 -14.36 9.43
N GLN A 187 -30.31 -13.43 9.29
CA GLN A 187 -28.94 -13.57 9.84
C GLN A 187 -28.70 -12.59 10.99
N THR A 188 -27.97 -13.04 12.02
CA THR A 188 -27.42 -12.19 13.10
C THR A 188 -26.03 -12.69 13.51
N GLN A 189 -25.22 -11.82 14.10
CA GLN A 189 -23.96 -12.21 14.76
C GLN A 189 -24.13 -12.44 16.26
N CYS A 190 -25.30 -12.10 16.83
CA CYS A 190 -25.58 -12.25 18.25
C CYS A 190 -26.27 -13.60 18.51
N SER A 191 -25.60 -14.50 19.24
CA SER A 191 -26.16 -15.82 19.57
C SER A 191 -27.44 -15.74 20.40
N VAL A 192 -27.55 -14.74 21.27
CA VAL A 192 -28.75 -14.52 22.11
C VAL A 192 -29.94 -14.11 21.26
N GLU A 193 -29.74 -13.24 20.27
CA GLU A 193 -30.80 -12.88 19.31
C GLU A 193 -31.20 -14.07 18.45
N ALA A 194 -30.24 -14.88 18.02
CA ALA A 194 -30.52 -16.10 17.28
C ALA A 194 -31.41 -17.07 18.08
N GLY A 195 -31.11 -17.26 19.38
CA GLY A 195 -31.95 -18.07 20.27
C GLY A 195 -33.39 -17.54 20.37
N LYS A 196 -33.55 -16.22 20.60
CA LYS A 196 -34.88 -15.57 20.63
C LYS A 196 -35.64 -15.74 19.30
N MET A 197 -34.95 -15.64 18.16
CA MET A 197 -35.56 -15.86 16.85
C MET A 197 -35.98 -17.33 16.67
N ALA A 198 -35.14 -18.28 17.06
CA ALA A 198 -35.44 -19.70 16.97
C ALA A 198 -36.66 -20.08 17.81
N ASP A 199 -36.74 -19.59 19.04
CA ASP A 199 -37.86 -19.82 19.95
C ASP A 199 -39.18 -19.25 19.39
N SER A 200 -39.14 -18.04 18.83
CA SER A 200 -40.34 -17.37 18.30
C SER A 200 -40.83 -17.93 16.96
N CYS A 201 -39.94 -18.50 16.15
CA CYS A 201 -40.29 -19.10 14.85
C CYS A 201 -40.45 -20.63 14.90
N HIS A 202 -40.12 -21.29 16.02
CA HIS A 202 -40.00 -22.75 16.13
C HIS A 202 -39.09 -23.35 15.05
N LYS A 203 -37.94 -22.70 14.79
CA LYS A 203 -36.94 -23.10 13.77
C LYS A 203 -35.57 -23.31 14.41
N PRO A 204 -34.73 -24.22 13.89
CA PRO A 204 -33.38 -24.40 14.41
C PRO A 204 -32.49 -23.19 14.10
N VAL A 205 -31.49 -22.94 14.97
CA VAL A 205 -30.40 -22.01 14.71
C VAL A 205 -29.34 -22.68 13.85
N ILE A 206 -29.10 -22.15 12.65
CA ILE A 206 -28.00 -22.57 11.79
C ILE A 206 -26.78 -21.71 12.13
N THR A 207 -25.68 -22.33 12.56
CA THR A 207 -24.42 -21.59 12.79
C THR A 207 -23.58 -21.63 11.51
N ARG A 208 -23.03 -20.49 11.10
CA ARG A 208 -22.26 -20.34 9.86
C ARG A 208 -20.94 -19.63 10.07
N VAL A 209 -19.94 -20.00 9.28
CA VAL A 209 -18.70 -19.22 9.08
C VAL A 209 -18.52 -19.08 7.57
N ALA A 210 -18.37 -17.85 7.09
CA ALA A 210 -18.53 -17.54 5.67
C ALA A 210 -19.85 -18.13 5.13
N ASN A 211 -19.77 -18.99 4.10
CA ASN A 211 -20.92 -19.68 3.48
C ASN A 211 -21.06 -21.15 3.94
N ARG A 212 -20.32 -21.59 4.96
CA ARG A 212 -20.38 -22.97 5.48
C ARG A 212 -21.28 -23.02 6.70
N GLU A 213 -22.09 -24.08 6.78
CA GLU A 213 -22.93 -24.39 7.95
C GLU A 213 -22.21 -25.38 8.87
N PHE A 214 -22.42 -25.23 10.17
CA PHE A 214 -21.84 -26.07 11.21
C PHE A 214 -22.95 -26.60 12.12
N SER A 215 -22.81 -27.86 12.54
CA SER A 215 -23.77 -28.55 13.42
C SER A 215 -23.80 -27.98 14.84
N CYS A 216 -22.71 -27.34 15.29
CA CYS A 216 -22.65 -26.69 16.60
C CYS A 216 -21.76 -25.43 16.61
N GLN A 217 -21.95 -24.61 17.65
CA GLN A 217 -21.25 -23.34 17.82
C GLN A 217 -19.74 -23.51 17.99
N ASP A 218 -19.29 -24.56 18.67
CA ASP A 218 -17.86 -24.78 18.95
C ASP A 218 -17.09 -25.17 17.69
N SER A 219 -17.67 -26.01 16.82
CA SER A 219 -17.08 -26.32 15.50
C SER A 219 -16.99 -25.06 14.61
N ALA A 220 -18.02 -24.21 14.63
CA ALA A 220 -17.97 -22.94 13.92
C ALA A 220 -16.87 -22.01 14.46
N LYS A 221 -16.75 -21.87 15.78
CA LYS A 221 -15.67 -21.08 16.40
C LYS A 221 -14.29 -21.63 16.05
N ALA A 222 -14.11 -22.95 16.09
CA ALA A 222 -12.86 -23.59 15.70
C ALA A 222 -12.53 -23.33 14.22
N ALA A 223 -13.52 -23.37 13.33
CA ALA A 223 -13.35 -23.02 11.91
C ALA A 223 -12.97 -21.55 11.72
N ALA A 224 -13.64 -20.63 12.41
CA ALA A 224 -13.32 -19.20 12.40
C ALA A 224 -11.89 -18.93 12.91
N LEU A 225 -11.44 -19.61 13.97
CA LEU A 225 -10.07 -19.49 14.48
C LEU A 225 -9.04 -20.00 13.47
N LYS A 226 -9.30 -21.14 12.80
CA LYS A 226 -8.45 -21.63 11.71
C LYS A 226 -8.38 -20.65 10.55
N ALA A 227 -9.52 -20.07 10.17
CA ALA A 227 -9.62 -19.04 9.13
C ALA A 227 -8.80 -17.78 9.44
N ILE A 228 -8.83 -17.32 10.70
CA ILE A 228 -8.02 -16.19 11.19
C ILE A 228 -6.54 -16.56 11.15
N ALA A 229 -6.15 -17.72 11.69
CA ALA A 229 -4.77 -18.16 11.69
C ALA A 229 -4.19 -18.27 10.26
N ALA A 230 -4.99 -18.71 9.29
CA ALA A 230 -4.58 -18.77 7.89
C ALA A 230 -4.38 -17.38 7.26
N ALA A 231 -5.23 -16.40 7.59
CA ALA A 231 -5.00 -15.01 7.18
C ALA A 231 -3.72 -14.43 7.81
N ASP A 232 -3.49 -14.68 9.10
CA ASP A 232 -2.33 -14.16 9.80
C ASP A 232 -1.02 -14.79 9.31
N ALA A 233 -1.08 -16.03 8.80
CA ALA A 233 0.07 -16.74 8.24
C ALA A 233 0.50 -16.23 6.84
N VAL A 234 -0.26 -15.34 6.21
CA VAL A 234 0.15 -14.78 4.90
C VAL A 234 1.40 -13.92 5.07
N PRO A 235 2.51 -14.25 4.36
CA PRO A 235 3.78 -13.56 4.54
C PRO A 235 3.68 -12.11 4.05
N PHE A 236 4.14 -11.21 4.90
CA PHE A 236 4.32 -9.79 4.61
C PHE A 236 5.64 -9.32 5.19
N THR A 237 6.60 -9.01 4.34
CA THR A 237 7.91 -8.52 4.73
C THR A 237 8.27 -7.29 3.91
N MET A 238 9.25 -6.53 4.36
CA MET A 238 9.73 -5.32 3.70
C MET A 238 11.24 -5.39 3.58
N THR A 239 11.82 -4.89 2.50
CA THR A 239 13.26 -4.69 2.40
C THR A 239 13.60 -3.23 2.11
N VAL A 240 14.76 -2.81 2.61
CA VAL A 240 15.42 -1.55 2.25
C VAL A 240 16.88 -1.89 1.95
N GLY A 241 17.26 -1.80 0.69
CA GLY A 241 18.52 -2.38 0.21
C GLY A 241 18.56 -3.89 0.47
N ALA A 242 19.59 -4.37 1.18
CA ALA A 242 19.76 -5.79 1.52
C ALA A 242 19.16 -6.20 2.87
N THR A 243 18.53 -5.27 3.61
CA THR A 243 18.04 -5.54 4.97
C THR A 243 16.54 -5.80 4.96
N GLU A 244 16.10 -6.87 5.61
CA GLU A 244 14.69 -7.20 5.81
C GLU A 244 14.13 -6.57 7.10
N TYR A 245 12.88 -6.11 7.03
CA TYR A 245 12.13 -5.44 8.09
C TYR A 245 10.72 -6.02 8.19
N HIS A 246 10.21 -6.14 9.42
CA HIS A 246 8.83 -6.54 9.71
C HIS A 246 7.96 -5.38 10.25
N CYS A 247 8.57 -4.25 10.59
CA CYS A 247 7.87 -3.05 11.07
C CYS A 247 7.86 -1.97 9.99
N PRO A 248 6.68 -1.50 9.52
CA PRO A 248 6.61 -0.47 8.48
C PRO A 248 7.27 0.85 8.87
N MET A 249 7.19 1.24 10.14
CA MET A 249 7.83 2.46 10.64
C MET A 249 9.35 2.37 10.58
N THR A 250 9.92 1.23 10.99
CA THR A 250 11.37 1.00 10.96
C THR A 250 11.90 0.92 9.53
N ALA A 251 11.16 0.26 8.61
CA ALA A 251 11.50 0.24 7.20
C ALA A 251 11.49 1.65 6.59
N ALA A 252 10.46 2.45 6.89
CA ALA A 252 10.37 3.83 6.42
C ALA A 252 11.51 4.71 6.96
N ASP A 253 11.86 4.57 8.24
CA ASP A 253 13.00 5.28 8.83
C ASP A 253 14.34 4.87 8.16
N ALA A 254 14.53 3.57 7.92
CA ALA A 254 15.72 3.05 7.23
C ALA A 254 15.81 3.55 5.78
N SER A 255 14.69 3.57 5.06
CA SER A 255 14.62 4.13 3.69
C SER A 255 14.98 5.61 3.68
N ARG A 256 14.47 6.39 4.63
CA ARG A 256 14.83 7.81 4.77
C ARG A 256 16.32 8.03 5.04
N ILE A 257 16.95 7.16 5.84
CA ILE A 257 18.38 7.27 6.20
C ILE A 257 19.28 6.84 5.03
N SER A 258 18.95 5.74 4.36
CA SER A 258 19.78 5.15 3.30
C SER A 258 19.56 5.78 1.92
N GLY A 259 18.37 6.34 1.67
CA GLY A 259 17.93 6.77 0.34
C GLY A 259 17.38 5.64 -0.54
N GLU A 260 17.48 4.38 -0.10
CA GLU A 260 16.93 3.22 -0.80
C GLU A 260 15.41 3.14 -0.62
N PRO A 261 14.64 2.73 -1.65
CA PRO A 261 13.19 2.58 -1.53
C PRO A 261 12.81 1.42 -0.60
N VAL A 262 11.63 1.51 0.01
CA VAL A 262 11.02 0.36 0.67
C VAL A 262 10.38 -0.54 -0.38
N VAL A 263 10.81 -1.79 -0.45
CA VAL A 263 10.16 -2.83 -1.26
C VAL A 263 9.31 -3.70 -0.33
N TYR A 264 8.02 -3.82 -0.64
CA TYR A 264 7.07 -4.66 0.08
C TYR A 264 6.94 -6.00 -0.62
N HIS A 265 7.14 -7.09 0.13
CA HIS A 265 7.01 -8.47 -0.34
C HIS A 265 5.73 -9.08 0.23
N VAL A 266 4.80 -9.43 -0.64
CA VAL A 266 3.50 -10.02 -0.26
C VAL A 266 3.28 -11.27 -1.09
N ASN A 267 3.33 -12.45 -0.45
CA ASN A 267 3.03 -13.72 -1.11
C ASN A 267 3.75 -13.93 -2.46
N GLY A 268 5.04 -13.56 -2.54
CA GLY A 268 5.86 -13.67 -3.75
C GLY A 268 5.74 -12.51 -4.75
N ALA A 269 4.92 -11.50 -4.46
CA ALA A 269 4.84 -10.27 -5.25
C ALA A 269 5.58 -9.12 -4.56
N ASP A 270 6.33 -8.34 -5.36
CA ASP A 270 7.11 -7.20 -4.90
C ASP A 270 6.50 -5.89 -5.41
N THR A 271 6.45 -4.88 -4.54
CA THR A 271 6.01 -3.54 -4.92
C THR A 271 6.61 -2.47 -4.01
N GLU A 272 6.89 -1.28 -4.54
CA GLU A 272 7.31 -0.11 -3.73
C GLU A 272 6.12 0.70 -3.20
N CYS A 273 4.90 0.40 -3.65
CA CYS A 273 3.71 1.14 -3.27
C CYS A 273 3.02 0.47 -2.08
N GLN A 274 3.10 1.10 -0.90
CA GLN A 274 2.49 0.59 0.33
C GLN A 274 1.00 0.25 0.15
N LYS A 275 0.20 1.12 -0.50
CA LYS A 275 -1.23 0.87 -0.72
C LYS A 275 -1.49 -0.35 -1.61
N THR A 276 -0.67 -0.53 -2.63
CA THR A 276 -0.74 -1.72 -3.49
C THR A 276 -0.41 -2.98 -2.69
N ALA A 277 0.65 -2.93 -1.87
CA ALA A 277 1.02 -4.03 -0.99
C ALA A 277 -0.10 -4.41 -0.02
N MET A 278 -0.76 -3.43 0.61
CA MET A 278 -1.88 -3.67 1.52
C MET A 278 -3.09 -4.30 0.84
N CYS A 279 -3.43 -3.88 -0.39
CA CYS A 279 -4.51 -4.50 -1.15
C CYS A 279 -4.16 -5.96 -1.53
N ILE A 280 -2.94 -6.22 -1.99
CA ILE A 280 -2.46 -7.59 -2.30
C ILE A 280 -2.48 -8.46 -1.03
N LEU A 281 -2.06 -7.90 0.12
CA LEU A 281 -2.04 -8.61 1.39
C LEU A 281 -3.45 -9.03 1.80
N LEU A 282 -4.41 -8.10 1.81
CA LEU A 282 -5.79 -8.41 2.16
C LEU A 282 -6.42 -9.42 1.20
N ALA A 283 -6.20 -9.28 -0.11
CA ALA A 283 -6.68 -10.26 -1.09
C ALA A 283 -6.09 -11.65 -0.83
N SER A 284 -4.80 -11.74 -0.54
CA SER A 284 -4.11 -13.01 -0.20
C SER A 284 -4.65 -13.61 1.10
N ARG A 285 -4.92 -12.79 2.11
CA ARG A 285 -5.55 -13.20 3.38
C ARG A 285 -6.94 -13.79 3.18
N ILE A 286 -7.77 -13.14 2.38
CA ILE A 286 -9.11 -13.64 2.03
C ILE A 286 -9.02 -15.03 1.38
N MET A 287 -8.08 -15.22 0.46
CA MET A 287 -7.88 -16.49 -0.24
C MET A 287 -7.44 -17.60 0.73
N ALA A 288 -6.48 -17.31 1.60
CA ALA A 288 -6.00 -18.24 2.63
C ALA A 288 -7.09 -18.60 3.65
N THR A 289 -7.87 -17.61 4.08
CA THR A 289 -9.06 -17.82 4.93
C THR A 289 -10.07 -18.74 4.26
N ALA A 290 -10.39 -18.51 2.98
CA ALA A 290 -11.34 -19.36 2.27
C ALA A 290 -10.83 -20.80 2.11
N ASP A 291 -9.55 -20.99 1.78
CA ASP A 291 -8.93 -22.33 1.76
C ASP A 291 -9.05 -23.02 3.11
N ALA A 292 -8.72 -22.32 4.20
CA ALA A 292 -8.79 -22.89 5.54
C ALA A 292 -10.21 -23.34 5.91
N ILE A 293 -11.23 -22.56 5.53
CA ILE A 293 -12.64 -22.90 5.77
C ILE A 293 -13.09 -24.11 4.93
N GLU A 294 -12.65 -24.21 3.68
CA GLU A 294 -12.98 -25.34 2.80
C GLU A 294 -12.42 -26.68 3.30
N HIS A 295 -11.29 -26.65 4.01
CA HIS A 295 -10.63 -27.85 4.57
C HIS A 295 -11.04 -28.16 6.01
N VAL A 296 -11.97 -27.40 6.61
CA VAL A 296 -12.57 -27.83 7.87
C VAL A 296 -13.52 -28.98 7.57
N GLU A 297 -13.13 -30.19 7.99
CA GLU A 297 -14.02 -31.35 7.99
C GLU A 297 -15.33 -30.94 8.67
N THR A 298 -16.40 -30.83 7.88
CA THR A 298 -17.74 -30.78 8.44
C THR A 298 -17.94 -32.16 9.06
N VAL A 299 -18.02 -32.24 10.38
CA VAL A 299 -18.44 -33.45 11.09
C VAL A 299 -19.91 -33.68 10.72
N ALA A 300 -20.11 -34.18 9.51
CA ALA A 300 -21.39 -34.60 9.00
C ALA A 300 -21.68 -35.94 9.67
N ASP A 301 -22.45 -35.87 10.75
CA ASP A 301 -23.43 -36.88 11.14
C ASP A 301 -23.00 -38.35 10.87
N SER A 302 -21.94 -38.82 11.52
CA SER A 302 -21.59 -40.24 11.52
C SER A 302 -22.42 -41.05 12.52
N GLY A 303 -23.70 -40.71 12.73
CA GLY A 303 -24.51 -41.28 13.80
C GLY A 303 -26.01 -41.34 13.49
N ALA A 304 -26.37 -42.08 12.44
CA ALA A 304 -27.66 -42.78 12.36
C ALA A 304 -27.48 -44.22 12.83
#